data_AF-A0A8J2SSY2-F1
#
_entry.id   AF-A0A8J2SSY2-F1
#
_cell.length_a   1.000
_cell.length_b   1.000
_cell.length_c   1.000
_cell.angle_alpha   90.00
_cell.angle_beta   90.00
_cell.angle_gamma   90.00
#
_symmetry.space_group_name_H-M   'P 1'
#
loop_
_entity.id
_entity.type
_entity.pdbx_description
1 polymer ?
#
loop_
_entity_poly.entity_id
_entity_poly.type
_entity_poly.pdbx_seq_one_letter_code
_entity_poly.pdbx_strand_id
1 'polypeptide(L)'
;MPARTTNAALQQKLNELSAFAAKNERKAFVEAFVPLDCSPEDQSNYLSVLTGDDAEWAALSSEIQAIAAGATVEKIEGDQTTKAVFFFPHPFLERCDREVVFVCVDGEWRAEG
;
A
#
# COMPACT_ATOMS: atom_id res chain seq x y z
N MET A 1 11.92 6.44 15.78
CA MET A 1 11.26 7.60 15.14
C MET A 1 10.47 7.06 13.96
N PRO A 2 9.26 7.57 13.65
CA PRO A 2 8.50 7.06 12.53
C PRO A 2 9.24 7.29 11.21
N ALA A 3 9.43 6.25 10.39
CA ALA A 3 10.03 6.35 9.07
C ALA A 3 8.93 6.59 8.04
N ARG A 4 8.77 7.85 7.62
CA ARG A 4 7.88 8.26 6.52
C ARG A 4 8.69 8.60 5.29
N THR A 5 8.07 8.46 4.13
CA THR A 5 8.67 8.98 2.90
C THR A 5 8.81 10.50 2.98
N THR A 6 9.89 11.01 2.38
CA THR A 6 10.11 12.46 2.24
C THR A 6 9.37 13.06 1.03
N ASN A 7 8.83 12.21 0.16
CA ASN A 7 8.08 12.65 -1.02
C ASN A 7 6.63 12.96 -0.65
N ALA A 8 6.23 14.23 -0.81
CA ALA A 8 4.89 14.69 -0.46
C ALA A 8 3.78 14.01 -1.27
N ALA A 9 4.01 13.74 -2.56
CA ALA A 9 3.03 13.09 -3.42
C ALA A 9 2.83 11.61 -3.03
N LEU A 10 3.92 10.90 -2.74
CA LEU A 10 3.83 9.52 -2.24
C LEU A 10 3.14 9.46 -0.87
N GLN A 11 3.48 10.38 0.05
CA GLN A 11 2.81 10.45 1.34
C GLN A 11 1.31 10.77 1.19
N GLN A 12 0.94 11.65 0.26
CA GLN A 12 -0.46 11.93 -0.06
C GLN A 12 -1.17 10.66 -0.55
N LYS A 13 -0.53 9.88 -1.43
CA LYS A 13 -1.07 8.61 -1.92
C LYS A 13 -1.31 7.61 -0.78
N LEU A 14 -0.33 7.44 0.10
CA LEU A 14 -0.45 6.55 1.26
C LEU A 14 -1.60 7.00 2.19
N ASN A 15 -1.77 8.31 2.40
CA ASN A 15 -2.87 8.85 3.19
C ASN A 15 -4.24 8.60 2.52
N GLU A 16 -4.32 8.73 1.19
CA GLU A 16 -5.53 8.39 0.42
C GLU A 16 -5.90 6.91 0.59
N LEU A 17 -4.95 6.00 0.36
CA LEU A 17 -5.16 4.57 0.53
C LEU A 17 -5.56 4.21 1.98
N SER A 18 -4.89 4.82 2.96
CA SER A 18 -5.24 4.67 4.37
C SER A 18 -6.66 5.16 4.69
N ALA A 19 -7.13 6.20 4.01
CA ALA A 19 -8.50 6.72 4.19
C ALA A 19 -9.54 5.77 3.58
N PHE A 20 -9.29 5.22 2.39
CA PHE A 20 -10.15 4.19 1.80
C PHE A 20 -10.21 2.95 2.70
N ALA A 21 -9.06 2.52 3.22
CA ALA A 21 -8.97 1.40 4.16
C ALA A 21 -9.81 1.64 5.42
N ALA A 22 -9.70 2.82 6.04
CA ALA A 22 -10.46 3.17 7.25
C ALA A 22 -11.98 3.24 7.02
N LYS A 23 -12.42 3.54 5.80
CA LYS A 23 -13.84 3.56 5.40
C LYS A 23 -14.34 2.23 4.84
N ASN A 24 -13.49 1.21 4.76
CA ASN A 24 -13.78 -0.07 4.11
C ASN A 24 -14.18 0.07 2.62
N GLU A 25 -13.66 1.10 1.94
CA GLU A 25 -13.91 1.36 0.51
C GLU A 25 -12.98 0.50 -0.37
N ARG A 26 -13.13 -0.83 -0.30
CA ARG A 26 -12.23 -1.81 -0.94
C ARG A 26 -12.05 -1.59 -2.45
N LYS A 27 -13.13 -1.24 -3.15
CA LYS A 27 -13.08 -0.97 -4.60
C LYS A 27 -12.21 0.26 -4.91
N ALA A 28 -12.46 1.38 -4.24
CA ALA A 28 -11.67 2.60 -4.44
C ALA A 28 -10.21 2.40 -4.02
N PHE A 29 -9.97 1.61 -2.97
CA PHE A 29 -8.64 1.19 -2.57
C PHE A 29 -7.94 0.42 -3.71
N VAL A 30 -8.56 -0.64 -4.26
CA VAL A 30 -7.97 -1.44 -5.34
C VAL A 30 -7.69 -0.58 -6.57
N GLU A 31 -8.67 0.22 -7.00
CA GLU A 31 -8.54 1.14 -8.15
C GLU A 31 -7.44 2.18 -7.97
N ALA A 32 -7.05 2.51 -6.73
CA ALA A 32 -5.98 3.44 -6.40
C ALA A 32 -4.64 2.75 -6.09
N PHE A 33 -4.66 1.47 -5.69
CA PHE A 33 -3.49 0.73 -5.22
C PHE A 33 -2.78 -0.01 -6.35
N VAL A 34 -3.52 -0.69 -7.23
CA VAL A 34 -2.97 -1.55 -8.28
C VAL A 34 -2.20 -0.76 -9.35
N PRO A 35 -1.25 -1.41 -10.06
CA PRO A 35 -0.53 -0.81 -11.20
C PRO A 35 -1.47 -0.22 -12.26
N LEU A 36 -1.03 0.85 -12.93
CA LEU A 36 -1.83 1.50 -13.99
C LEU A 36 -2.06 0.61 -15.21
N ASP A 37 -1.16 -0.35 -15.46
CA ASP A 37 -1.22 -1.34 -16.52
C ASP A 37 -1.95 -2.63 -16.11
N CYS A 38 -2.47 -2.70 -14.87
CA CYS A 38 -3.24 -3.84 -14.37
C CYS A 38 -4.55 -3.99 -15.16
N SER A 39 -4.80 -5.19 -15.68
CA SER A 39 -5.98 -5.46 -16.50
C SER A 39 -7.27 -5.36 -15.66
N PRO A 40 -8.42 -4.98 -16.24
CA PRO A 40 -9.69 -4.95 -15.51
C PRO A 40 -10.09 -6.30 -14.90
N GLU A 41 -9.67 -7.41 -15.52
CA GLU A 41 -9.90 -8.76 -15.01
C GLU A 41 -9.07 -9.01 -13.75
N ASP A 42 -7.79 -8.67 -13.75
CA ASP A 42 -6.91 -8.80 -12.59
C ASP A 42 -7.37 -7.91 -11.43
N GLN A 43 -7.76 -6.67 -11.72
CA GLN A 43 -8.34 -5.77 -10.71
C GLN A 43 -9.61 -6.36 -10.08
N SER A 44 -10.48 -6.96 -10.89
CA SER A 44 -11.72 -7.59 -10.43
C SER A 44 -11.45 -8.85 -9.62
N ASN A 45 -10.47 -9.65 -10.03
CA ASN A 45 -10.03 -10.85 -9.30
C ASN A 45 -9.44 -10.46 -7.94
N TYR A 46 -8.55 -9.46 -7.91
CA TYR A 46 -7.95 -8.98 -6.68
C TYR A 46 -8.99 -8.38 -5.72
N LEU A 47 -9.91 -7.58 -6.24
CA LEU A 47 -11.05 -7.08 -5.46
C LEU A 47 -11.88 -8.25 -4.91
N SER A 48 -12.14 -9.28 -5.73
CA SER A 48 -12.91 -10.46 -5.30
C SER A 48 -12.23 -11.18 -4.14
N VAL A 49 -10.91 -11.37 -4.20
CA VAL A 49 -10.10 -11.92 -3.08
C VAL A 49 -10.27 -11.06 -1.83
N LEU A 50 -10.04 -9.75 -1.94
CA LEU A 50 -10.15 -8.84 -0.80
C LEU A 50 -11.57 -8.73 -0.24
N THR A 51 -12.61 -9.01 -1.03
CA THR A 51 -14.00 -9.06 -0.55
C THR A 51 -14.41 -10.40 0.01
N GLY A 52 -13.79 -11.49 -0.43
CA GLY A 52 -14.07 -12.85 0.01
C GLY A 52 -13.29 -13.29 1.24
N ASP A 53 -12.18 -12.62 1.54
CA ASP A 53 -11.32 -12.88 2.70
C ASP A 53 -11.12 -11.61 3.55
N ASP A 54 -11.86 -11.53 4.66
CA ASP A 54 -11.75 -10.41 5.60
C ASP A 54 -10.42 -10.38 6.35
N ALA A 55 -9.73 -11.53 6.50
CA ALA A 55 -8.42 -11.57 7.15
C ALA A 55 -7.35 -10.96 6.23
N GLU A 56 -7.41 -11.28 4.93
CA GLU A 56 -6.53 -10.68 3.92
C GLU A 56 -6.75 -9.15 3.85
N TRP A 57 -8.01 -8.71 3.82
CA TRP A 57 -8.32 -7.28 3.86
C TRP A 57 -7.84 -6.61 5.15
N ALA A 58 -8.05 -7.24 6.31
CA ALA A 58 -7.59 -6.71 7.59
C ALA A 58 -6.06 -6.57 7.62
N ALA A 59 -5.33 -7.54 7.06
CA ALA A 59 -3.87 -7.49 6.94
C ALA A 59 -3.45 -6.31 6.08
N LEU A 60 -3.88 -6.28 4.82
CA LEU A 60 -3.50 -5.24 3.87
C LEU A 60 -3.86 -3.82 4.35
N SER A 61 -5.07 -3.64 4.89
CA SER A 61 -5.49 -2.34 5.43
C SER A 61 -4.61 -1.89 6.60
N SER A 62 -4.25 -2.81 7.50
CA SER A 62 -3.34 -2.51 8.62
C SER A 62 -1.92 -2.24 8.13
N GLU A 63 -1.43 -2.95 7.11
CA GLU A 63 -0.11 -2.70 6.51
C GLU A 63 -0.03 -1.26 5.96
N ILE A 64 -1.00 -0.86 5.13
CA ILE A 64 -1.02 0.49 4.53
C ILE A 64 -1.16 1.59 5.57
N GLN A 65 -2.00 1.40 6.59
CA GLN A 65 -2.14 2.37 7.68
C GLN A 65 -0.82 2.54 8.44
N ALA A 66 -0.11 1.44 8.70
CA ALA A 66 1.16 1.48 9.41
C ALA A 66 2.26 2.18 8.58
N ILE A 67 2.30 1.92 7.27
CA ILE A 67 3.21 2.58 6.32
C ILE A 67 2.91 4.07 6.24
N ALA A 68 1.63 4.46 6.06
CA ALA A 68 1.21 5.85 5.98
C ALA A 68 1.56 6.64 7.25
N ALA A 69 1.41 6.01 8.42
CA ALA A 69 1.79 6.60 9.71
C ALA A 69 3.32 6.61 9.92
N GLY A 70 4.07 5.77 9.21
CA GLY A 70 5.49 5.49 9.43
C GLY A 70 5.77 4.77 10.74
N ALA A 71 4.77 4.14 11.37
CA ALA A 71 4.84 3.67 12.75
C ALA A 71 5.74 2.42 12.91
N THR A 72 5.66 1.49 11.95
CA THR A 72 6.39 0.21 11.96
C THR A 72 7.39 0.08 10.82
N VAL A 73 7.50 1.11 9.96
CA VAL A 73 8.47 1.11 8.86
C VAL A 73 9.88 1.14 9.42
N GLU A 74 10.66 0.12 9.07
CA GLU A 74 12.05 -0.03 9.52
C GLU A 74 13.00 0.76 8.63
N LYS A 75 12.76 0.72 7.31
CA LYS A 75 13.51 1.47 6.31
C LYS A 75 12.69 1.70 5.05
N ILE A 76 13.09 2.71 4.29
CA ILE A 76 12.57 3.03 2.97
C ILE A 76 13.76 3.04 2.01
N GLU A 77 13.71 2.21 0.98
CA GLU A 77 14.70 2.19 -0.10
C GLU A 77 14.12 2.78 -1.40
N GLY A 78 14.98 2.95 -2.41
CA GLY A 78 14.65 3.66 -3.65
C GLY A 78 14.98 5.15 -3.59
N ASP A 79 14.80 5.83 -4.72
CA ASP A 79 15.06 7.26 -4.86
C ASP A 79 13.93 8.13 -4.27
N GLN A 80 12.81 7.51 -3.89
CA GLN A 80 11.58 8.15 -3.42
C GLN A 80 11.06 9.23 -4.38
N THR A 81 11.43 9.14 -5.65
CA THR A 81 11.02 10.07 -6.72
C THR A 81 10.30 9.30 -7.82
N THR A 82 10.83 8.14 -8.18
CA THR A 82 10.28 7.21 -9.16
C THR A 82 9.94 5.86 -8.54
N LYS A 83 10.63 5.47 -7.46
CA LYS A 83 10.41 4.21 -6.75
C LYS A 83 10.67 4.35 -5.25
N ALA A 84 9.82 3.72 -4.44
CA ALA A 84 10.00 3.60 -3.01
C ALA A 84 9.67 2.17 -2.56
N VAL A 85 10.53 1.58 -1.74
CA VAL A 85 10.31 0.25 -1.16
C VAL A 85 10.23 0.41 0.35
N PHE A 86 9.09 0.07 0.93
CA PHE A 86 8.88 0.12 2.38
C PHE A 86 9.10 -1.26 2.98
N PHE A 87 9.97 -1.34 3.98
CA PHE A 87 10.20 -2.56 4.75
C PHE A 87 9.61 -2.41 6.15
N PHE A 88 8.80 -3.37 6.56
CA PHE A 88 8.06 -3.33 7.84
C PHE A 88 7.67 -4.76 8.27
N PRO A 89 7.49 -5.02 9.57
CA PRO A 89 6.97 -6.31 10.03
C PRO A 89 5.49 -6.44 9.70
N HIS A 90 5.05 -7.66 9.38
CA HIS A 90 3.65 -8.01 9.17
C HIS A 90 2.82 -7.70 10.44
N PRO A 91 1.64 -7.07 10.32
CA PRO A 91 0.89 -6.57 11.47
C PRO A 91 0.38 -7.68 12.40
N PHE A 92 0.14 -8.88 11.87
CA PHE A 92 -0.46 -10.00 12.61
C PHE A 92 0.42 -11.23 12.75
N LEU A 93 1.59 -11.26 12.10
CA LEU A 93 2.47 -12.44 12.08
C LEU A 93 3.82 -12.04 12.66
N GLU A 94 4.15 -12.60 13.82
CA GLU A 94 5.43 -12.35 14.45
C GLU A 94 6.57 -12.87 13.57
N ARG A 95 7.65 -12.09 13.48
CA ARG A 95 8.87 -12.45 12.74
C ARG A 95 8.64 -12.69 11.24
N CYS A 96 7.60 -12.10 10.68
CA CYS A 96 7.35 -12.07 9.24
C CYS A 96 7.60 -10.65 8.75
N ASP A 97 8.70 -10.43 8.02
CA ASP A 97 8.99 -9.14 7.42
C ASP A 97 8.28 -9.04 6.06
N ARG A 98 7.79 -7.84 5.77
CA ARG A 98 7.04 -7.51 4.56
C ARG A 98 7.72 -6.36 3.85
N GLU A 99 7.53 -6.36 2.54
CA GLU A 99 7.87 -5.22 1.70
C GLU A 99 6.68 -4.86 0.82
N VAL A 100 6.51 -3.55 0.60
CA VAL A 100 5.64 -3.06 -0.47
C VAL A 100 6.41 -2.05 -1.29
N VAL A 101 6.30 -2.20 -2.60
CA VAL A 101 6.97 -1.33 -3.55
C VAL A 101 5.93 -0.41 -4.14
N PHE A 102 6.25 0.88 -4.19
CA PHE A 102 5.49 1.88 -4.92
C PHE A 102 6.34 2.44 -6.06
N VAL A 103 5.74 2.59 -7.23
CA VAL A 103 6.34 3.22 -8.41
C VAL A 103 5.52 4.43 -8.83
N CYS A 104 6.21 5.47 -9.30
CA CYS A 104 5.61 6.69 -9.83
C CYS A 104 5.63 6.65 -11.35
N VAL A 105 4.45 6.59 -11.97
CA VAL A 105 4.29 6.65 -13.42
C VAL A 105 3.45 7.88 -13.76
N ASP A 106 4.00 8.77 -14.59
CA ASP A 106 3.37 10.04 -14.97
C ASP A 106 2.87 10.90 -13.78
N GLY A 107 3.56 10.81 -12.64
CA GLY A 107 3.22 11.54 -11.40
C GLY A 107 2.24 10.82 -10.48
N GLU A 108 1.73 9.65 -10.87
CA GLU A 108 0.82 8.82 -10.07
C GLU A 108 1.58 7.68 -9.41
N TRP A 109 1.45 7.56 -8.08
CA TRP A 109 2.07 6.49 -7.30
C TRP A 109 1.15 5.28 -7.19
N ARG A 110 1.62 4.10 -7.59
CA ARG A 110 0.92 2.81 -7.49
C ARG A 110 1.80 1.75 -6.86
N ALA A 111 1.19 0.74 -6.25
CA ALA A 111 1.92 -0.43 -5.80
C ALA A 111 2.41 -1.21 -7.02
N GLU A 112 3.61 -1.78 -6.92
CA GLU A 112 4.20 -2.71 -7.87
C GLU A 112 4.03 -4.12 -7.31
N GLY A 113 3.43 -5.04 -8.07
CA GLY A 113 3.10 -6.40 -7.63
C GLY A 113 2.36 -7.21 -8.68
#